data_AF-A0A9D4B662-F1
#
_entry.id   AF-A0A9D4B662-F1
#
_cell.length_a   1.000
_cell.length_b   1.000
_cell.length_c   1.000
_cell.angle_alpha   90.00
_cell.angle_beta   90.00
_cell.angle_gamma   90.00
#
_symmetry.space_group_name_H-M   'P 1'
#
loop_
_entity.id
_entity.type
_entity.pdbx_description
1 polymer ?
#
loop_
_entity_poly.entity_id
_entity_poly.type
_entity_poly.pdbx_seq_one_letter_code
_entity_poly.pdbx_strand_id
1 'polypeptide(L)'
;CKLCPADWLLHRNKCYWVSKESKTWNESREDCSVKNAQMLVIQDKEEMAYVLSISQLNLVWLGLSVTSPERKWTWVDGSTFDETL
;
A
#
# COMPACT_ATOMS: atom_id res chain seq x y z
N CYS A 1 -6.53 19.17 13.51
CA CYS A 1 -7.26 17.95 13.06
C CYS A 1 -6.61 17.44 11.78
N LYS A 2 -6.44 16.12 11.65
CA LYS A 2 -6.02 15.51 10.38
C LYS A 2 -7.28 15.10 9.63
N LEU A 3 -7.39 15.53 8.38
CA LEU A 3 -8.49 15.20 7.49
C LEU A 3 -7.89 14.50 6.28
N CYS A 4 -8.49 13.38 5.90
CA CYS A 4 -8.18 12.71 4.65
C CYS A 4 -9.09 13.25 3.53
N PRO A 5 -8.69 13.11 2.26
CA PRO A 5 -9.58 13.42 1.14
C PRO A 5 -10.88 12.60 1.19
N ALA A 6 -11.90 13.04 0.44
CA ALA A 6 -13.15 12.31 0.33
C ALA A 6 -12.91 10.88 -0.20
N ASP A 7 -13.58 9.89 0.39
CA ASP A 7 -13.43 8.45 0.10
C ASP A 7 -12.09 7.81 0.53
N TRP A 8 -11.32 8.49 1.39
CA TRP A 8 -10.12 7.92 2.01
C TRP A 8 -10.38 7.58 3.46
N LEU A 9 -9.76 6.51 3.93
CA LEU A 9 -9.85 6.04 5.30
C LEU A 9 -8.73 6.66 6.12
N LEU A 10 -9.07 7.40 7.19
CA LEU A 10 -8.09 7.86 8.17
C LEU A 10 -7.81 6.75 9.17
N HIS A 11 -6.55 6.34 9.28
CA HIS A 11 -6.11 5.47 10.36
C HIS A 11 -4.77 5.97 10.91
N ARG A 12 -4.75 6.20 12.22
CA ARG A 12 -3.66 6.88 12.94
C ARG A 12 -3.34 8.23 12.30
N ASN A 13 -2.23 8.28 11.57
CA ASN A 13 -1.69 9.50 10.96
C ASN A 13 -1.54 9.38 9.43
N LYS A 14 -2.14 8.34 8.83
CA LYS A 14 -2.08 8.04 7.39
C LYS A 14 -3.49 8.00 6.81
N CYS A 15 -3.58 8.33 5.53
CA CYS A 15 -4.79 8.21 4.74
C CYS A 15 -4.64 7.04 3.78
N TYR A 16 -5.63 6.15 3.76
CA TYR A 16 -5.62 4.94 2.94
C TYR A 16 -6.71 5.04 1.88
N TRP A 17 -6.36 4.69 0.66
CA TRP A 17 -7.29 4.59 -0.44
C TRP A 17 -7.16 3.21 -1.07
N VAL A 18 -8.30 2.56 -1.26
CA VAL A 18 -8.37 1.22 -1.83
C VAL A 18 -9.07 1.33 -3.17
N SER A 19 -8.39 0.92 -4.25
CA SER A 19 -8.98 0.86 -5.58
C SER A 19 -10.16 -0.13 -5.58
N LYS A 20 -11.25 0.27 -6.23
CA LYS A 20 -12.41 -0.62 -6.49
C LYS A 20 -12.24 -1.42 -7.78
N GLU A 21 -11.22 -1.10 -8.57
CA GLU A 21 -10.91 -1.74 -9.85
C GLU A 21 -9.70 -2.67 -9.72
N SER A 22 -9.76 -3.80 -10.43
CA SER A 22 -8.61 -4.70 -10.59
C SER A 22 -7.71 -4.18 -11.70
N LYS A 23 -6.53 -3.69 -11.33
CA LYS A 23 -5.48 -3.20 -12.24
C LYS A 23 -4.22 -4.04 -12.07
N THR A 24 -3.28 -3.97 -13.00
CA THR A 24 -1.94 -4.54 -12.79
C THR A 24 -1.18 -3.78 -11.70
N TRP A 25 -0.09 -4.36 -11.17
CA TRP A 25 0.74 -3.68 -10.17
C TRP A 25 1.25 -2.32 -10.67
N ASN A 26 1.72 -2.26 -11.92
CA ASN A 26 2.28 -1.04 -12.49
C ASN A 26 1.21 0.04 -12.69
N GLU A 27 0.04 -0.32 -13.22
CA GLU A 27 -1.10 0.60 -13.36
C GLU A 27 -1.61 1.09 -11.99
N SER A 28 -1.64 0.20 -10.99
CA SER A 28 -2.04 0.56 -9.62
C SER A 28 -1.05 1.55 -9.00
N ARG A 29 0.25 1.39 -9.27
CA ARG A 29 1.29 2.31 -8.81
C ARG A 29 1.12 3.70 -9.45
N GLU A 30 0.86 3.74 -10.75
CA GLU A 30 0.61 4.99 -11.48
C GLU A 30 -0.66 5.68 -10.96
N ASP A 31 -1.73 4.92 -10.72
CA ASP A 31 -2.99 5.44 -10.18
C ASP A 31 -2.82 6.09 -8.80
N CYS A 32 -2.03 5.47 -7.91
CA CYS A 32 -1.64 6.10 -6.63
C CYS A 32 -0.87 7.41 -6.86
N SER A 33 0.08 7.42 -7.80
CA SER A 33 0.90 8.60 -8.11
C SER A 33 0.06 9.76 -8.65
N VAL A 34 -0.91 9.47 -9.54
CA VAL A 34 -1.84 10.48 -10.10
C VAL A 34 -2.71 11.09 -9.00
N LYS A 35 -3.00 10.35 -7.92
CA LYS A 35 -3.72 10.84 -6.74
C LYS A 35 -2.81 11.55 -5.72
N ASN A 36 -1.57 11.86 -6.11
CA ASN A 36 -0.56 12.47 -5.24
C ASN A 36 -0.30 11.65 -3.97
N ALA A 37 -0.35 10.32 -4.12
CA ALA A 37 -0.13 9.36 -3.06
C ALA A 37 0.87 8.29 -3.49
N GLN A 38 1.25 7.45 -2.55
CA GLN A 38 2.17 6.35 -2.79
C GLN A 38 1.44 5.02 -2.59
N MET A 39 1.84 4.01 -3.37
CA MET A 39 1.41 2.64 -3.12
C MET A 39 1.80 2.21 -1.71
N LEU A 40 0.93 1.45 -1.05
CA LEU A 40 1.02 1.21 0.39
C LEU A 40 2.31 0.47 0.78
N VAL A 41 3.02 1.03 1.76
CA VAL A 41 4.17 0.40 2.44
C VAL A 41 3.76 0.08 3.87
N ILE A 42 3.84 -1.20 4.22
CA ILE A 42 3.49 -1.68 5.56
C ILE A 42 4.70 -1.52 6.47
N GLN A 43 4.54 -0.79 7.57
CA GLN A 43 5.63 -0.50 8.51
C GLN A 43 5.56 -1.34 9.79
N ASP A 44 4.38 -1.81 10.17
CA ASP A 44 4.19 -2.61 11.38
C ASP A 44 3.02 -3.60 11.27
N LYS A 45 2.94 -4.54 12.22
CA LYS A 45 1.91 -5.59 12.24
C LYS A 45 0.49 -5.04 12.46
N GLU A 46 0.35 -3.89 13.12
CA GLU A 46 -0.95 -3.26 13.34
C GLU A 46 -1.47 -2.66 12.04
N GLU A 47 -0.60 -2.00 11.27
CA GLU A 47 -0.90 -1.51 9.93
C GLU A 47 -1.27 -2.68 9.00
N MET A 48 -0.54 -3.80 9.06
CA MET A 48 -0.89 -5.01 8.31
C MET A 48 -2.29 -5.53 8.68
N ALA A 49 -2.60 -5.64 9.98
CA ALA A 49 -3.91 -6.07 10.45
C ALA A 49 -5.03 -5.13 10.02
N TYR A 50 -4.78 -3.82 10.05
CA TYR A 50 -5.73 -2.81 9.57
C TYR A 50 -6.00 -2.97 8.08
N VAL A 51 -4.96 -3.12 7.27
CA VAL A 51 -5.07 -3.31 5.80
C VAL A 51 -5.85 -4.58 5.46
N LEU A 52 -5.60 -5.67 6.18
CA LEU A 52 -6.36 -6.92 6.05
C LEU A 52 -7.84 -6.73 6.42
N SER A 53 -8.16 -5.88 7.40
CA SER A 53 -9.55 -5.61 7.79
C SER A 53 -10.31 -4.79 6.72
N ILE A 54 -9.64 -3.85 6.06
CA ILE A 54 -10.27 -2.98 5.04
C ILE A 54 -10.29 -3.59 3.64
N SER A 55 -9.46 -4.60 3.36
CA SER A 55 -9.49 -5.31 2.08
C SER A 55 -10.73 -6.20 1.91
N GLN A 56 -11.41 -6.55 3.01
CA GLN A 56 -12.68 -7.30 3.02
C GLN A 56 -12.66 -8.53 2.09
N LEU A 57 -11.59 -9.33 2.16
CA LEU A 57 -11.36 -10.54 1.34
C LEU A 57 -10.97 -10.30 -0.13
N ASN A 58 -10.86 -9.04 -0.57
CA ASN A 58 -10.35 -8.73 -1.90
C ASN A 58 -8.81 -8.75 -1.92
N LEU A 59 -8.26 -9.22 -3.03
CA LEU A 59 -6.83 -9.10 -3.31
C LEU A 59 -6.51 -7.64 -3.64
N VAL A 60 -5.58 -7.07 -2.89
CA VAL A 60 -5.12 -5.69 -3.07
C VAL A 60 -3.63 -5.68 -3.39
N TRP A 61 -3.22 -4.80 -4.30
CA TRP A 61 -1.81 -4.58 -4.55
C TRP A 61 -1.19 -3.73 -3.45
N LEU A 62 -0.03 -4.19 -2.98
CA LEU A 62 0.83 -3.45 -2.07
C LEU A 62 2.01 -2.87 -2.83
N GLY A 63 2.67 -1.88 -2.25
CA GLY A 63 3.89 -1.27 -2.77
C GLY A 63 5.12 -2.17 -2.73
N LEU A 64 4.94 -3.49 -2.74
CA LEU A 64 6.00 -4.47 -2.66
C LEU A 64 6.36 -4.97 -4.06
N SER A 65 7.64 -4.94 -4.40
CA SER A 65 8.15 -5.39 -5.70
C SER A 65 9.43 -6.23 -5.53
N VAL A 66 9.70 -7.12 -6.48
CA VAL A 66 10.97 -7.87 -6.49
C VAL A 66 11.96 -7.15 -7.39
N THR A 67 13.07 -6.73 -6.82
CA THR A 67 14.16 -6.10 -7.56
C THR A 67 15.11 -7.19 -8.08
N SER A 68 15.22 -7.32 -9.41
CA SER A 68 16.21 -8.20 -10.06
C SER A 68 17.53 -7.42 -10.26
N PRO A 69 18.73 -8.04 -10.13
CA PRO A 69 19.02 -9.49 -10.04
C PRO A 69 19.03 -10.07 -8.63
N GLU A 70 18.90 -9.25 -7.59
CA GLU A 70 19.08 -9.67 -6.20
C GLU A 70 17.94 -10.54 -5.65
N ARG A 71 16.80 -10.63 -6.36
CA ARG A 71 15.58 -11.36 -5.94
C ARG A 71 15.12 -10.99 -4.53
N LYS A 72 15.33 -9.72 -4.15
CA LYS A 72 14.92 -9.18 -2.86
C LYS A 72 13.60 -8.44 -3.01
N TRP A 73 12.74 -8.60 -2.02
CA TRP A 73 11.52 -7.81 -1.89
C TRP A 73 11.89 -6.41 -1.38
N THR A 74 11.46 -5.40 -2.14
CA THR A 74 11.70 -3.99 -1.87
C THR A 74 10.39 -3.23 -1.98
N TRP A 75 10.17 -2.35 -1.03
CA TRP A 75 9.05 -1.43 -1.02
C TRP A 75 9.28 -0.27 -1.99
N VAL A 76 8.21 0.36 -2.44
CA VAL A 76 8.27 1.54 -3.34
C VAL A 76 8.97 2.76 -2.73
N ASP A 77 9.17 2.79 -1.41
CA ASP A 77 9.96 3.83 -0.71
C ASP A 77 11.46 3.50 -0.63
N GLY A 78 11.87 2.34 -1.17
CA GLY A 78 13.25 1.85 -1.17
C GLY A 78 13.63 1.03 0.07
N SER A 79 12.73 0.86 1.04
CA SER A 79 12.99 0.00 2.19
C SER A 79 12.94 -1.49 1.83
N THR A 80 13.75 -2.30 2.51
CA THR A 80 13.74 -3.76 2.33
C THR A 80 12.57 -4.36 3.10
N PHE A 81 11.95 -5.39 2.55
CA PHE A 81 10.94 -6.17 3.27
C PHE A 81 11.57 -6.88 4.48
N ASP A 82 10.98 -6.70 5.66
CA ASP A 82 11.32 -7.48 6.84
C ASP A 82 10.44 -8.72 6.87
N GLU A 83 11.05 -9.90 6.76
CA GLU A 83 10.35 -11.20 6.75
C GLU A 83 9.68 -11.54 8.10
N THR A 84 9.97 -10.78 9.16
CA THR A 84 9.40 -11.00 10.50
C THR A 84 8.10 -10.24 10.76
N LEU A 85 7.66 -9.41 9.81
CA LEU A 85 6.34 -8.76 9.80
C LEU A 85 5.20 -9.79 9.86
#